data_AF-A0A2M7L5X9-F1
#
_entry.id   AF-A0A2M7L5X9-F1
#
_cell.length_a   1.000
_cell.length_b   1.000
_cell.length_c   1.000
_cell.angle_alpha   90.00
_cell.angle_beta   90.00
_cell.angle_gamma   90.00
#
_symmetry.space_group_name_H-M   'P 1'
#
loop_
_entity.id
_entity.type
_entity.pdbx_description
1 polymer ?
#
loop_
_entity_poly.entity_id
_entity_poly.type
_entity_poly.pdbx_seq_one_letter_code
_entity_poly.pdbx_strand_id
1 'polypeptide(L)'
;MLEQLRLLTNLETDQRKLLQIALFAQPELKTILEAHNMRQLAQRITARFHLSPLNQHETGAYIRHRLHIAGCSHPIFNARTVRQIYKASHGIPRLINQLCNRAMLGIYAQDKTTASSEHIRQAIAEVTGKTALTRRMPWLLGSAGTLLLIVALWLTPASLNPWHTPARAPATVGVQQQATVKTVIAEPTEIKPVADRNSPWGDIDIKSSEAAALQTLASLWNPTIIFDHPQDACTGIQPYHYRCLQGNGDIDLLRALNRPAVIPLRSGSDSVFFTITSLTADIATLRLGMQQWDVPLAELARYWSGDFTLFWQPPQGYITPAGDSDLHMSNIKALIRLNHDIGPRLGPDTKEQG
;
A
#
# COMPACT_ATOMS: atom_id res chain seq x y z
N MET A 1 9.35 22.02 -17.59
CA MET A 1 8.07 22.29 -16.89
C MET A 1 8.12 23.52 -15.97
N LEU A 2 9.04 23.63 -14.99
CA LEU A 2 9.07 24.78 -14.06
C LEU A 2 9.31 26.15 -14.72
N GLU A 3 9.99 26.22 -15.87
CA GLU A 3 10.13 27.46 -16.65
C GLU A 3 8.81 27.98 -17.24
N GLN A 4 7.84 27.10 -17.52
CA GLN A 4 6.53 27.51 -18.03
C GLN A 4 5.68 28.18 -16.94
N LEU A 5 5.90 27.85 -15.66
CA LEU A 5 5.28 28.57 -14.52
C LEU A 5 5.74 30.03 -14.45
N ARG A 6 6.93 30.37 -14.98
CA ARG A 6 7.39 31.76 -15.09
C ARG A 6 6.47 32.59 -16.00
N LEU A 7 5.95 32.00 -17.08
CA LEU A 7 5.06 32.68 -18.02
C LEU A 7 3.66 32.87 -17.44
N LEU A 8 3.14 31.86 -16.74
CA LEU A 8 1.81 31.89 -16.13
C LEU A 8 1.71 32.86 -14.95
N THR A 9 2.78 33.00 -14.17
CA THR A 9 2.85 34.00 -13.08
C THR A 9 2.96 35.45 -13.60
N ASN A 10 3.13 35.66 -14.90
CA ASN A 10 3.18 36.98 -15.54
C ASN A 10 1.82 37.48 -16.03
N LEU A 11 0.75 36.70 -15.81
CA LEU A 11 -0.62 37.08 -16.17
C LEU A 11 -1.20 37.99 -15.09
N GLU A 12 -0.87 39.27 -15.19
CA GLU A 12 -1.41 40.36 -14.36
C GLU A 12 -2.16 41.33 -15.28
N THR A 13 -3.34 41.79 -14.86
CA THR A 13 -3.96 43.02 -15.39
C THR A 13 -3.68 44.17 -14.43
N ASP A 14 -3.73 45.41 -14.90
CA ASP A 14 -3.32 46.64 -14.18
C ASP A 14 -3.95 46.84 -12.78
N GLN A 15 -4.95 46.02 -12.40
CA GLN A 15 -5.65 46.13 -11.13
C GLN A 15 -5.65 44.86 -10.27
N ARG A 16 -5.37 43.65 -10.80
CA ARG A 16 -5.41 42.39 -10.02
C ARG A 16 -4.53 41.30 -10.63
N LYS A 17 -3.95 40.45 -9.76
CA LYS A 17 -3.36 39.18 -10.18
C LYS A 17 -4.48 38.22 -10.57
N LEU A 18 -4.50 37.73 -11.81
CA LEU A 18 -5.56 36.87 -12.35
C LEU A 18 -5.46 35.40 -11.90
N LEU A 19 -4.29 35.00 -11.37
CA LEU A 19 -3.98 33.61 -11.05
C LEU A 19 -3.23 33.51 -9.72
N GLN A 20 -3.78 32.74 -8.78
CA GLN A 20 -3.10 32.35 -7.54
C GLN A 20 -2.65 30.89 -7.65
N ILE A 21 -1.36 30.65 -7.52
CA ILE A 21 -0.76 29.31 -7.61
C ILE A 21 -0.26 28.89 -6.23
N ALA A 22 -0.80 27.79 -5.69
CA ALA A 22 -0.30 27.14 -4.49
C ALA A 22 0.52 25.90 -4.89
N LEU A 23 1.81 25.91 -4.57
CA LEU A 23 2.73 24.82 -4.90
C LEU A 23 2.93 23.93 -3.67
N PHE A 24 2.60 22.65 -3.81
CA PHE A 24 2.89 21.60 -2.82
C PHE A 24 3.99 20.71 -3.36
N ALA A 25 5.05 20.54 -2.58
CA ALA A 25 6.21 19.79 -3.03
C ALA A 25 6.97 19.16 -1.88
N GLN A 26 7.83 18.21 -2.23
CA GLN A 26 8.76 17.60 -1.31
C GLN A 26 9.95 18.55 -1.03
N PRO A 27 10.70 18.36 0.08
CA PRO A 27 11.80 19.25 0.50
C PRO A 27 12.85 19.52 -0.57
N GLU A 28 13.06 18.59 -1.51
CA GLU A 28 13.98 18.66 -2.64
C GLU A 28 13.70 19.87 -3.55
N LEU A 29 12.44 20.30 -3.64
CA LEU A 29 12.09 21.50 -4.41
C LEU A 29 12.77 22.75 -3.85
N LYS A 30 13.04 22.81 -2.54
CA LYS A 30 13.77 23.93 -1.94
C LYS A 30 15.15 24.09 -2.58
N THR A 31 15.90 22.99 -2.66
CA THR A 31 17.24 22.96 -3.26
C THR A 31 17.19 23.34 -4.75
N ILE A 32 16.18 22.85 -5.47
CA ILE A 32 15.98 23.18 -6.89
C ILE A 32 15.67 24.68 -7.05
N LEU A 33 14.82 25.27 -6.20
CA LEU A 33 14.48 26.69 -6.24
C LEU A 33 15.65 27.61 -5.83
N GLU A 34 16.61 27.09 -5.06
CA GLU A 34 17.83 27.81 -4.68
C GLU A 34 18.90 27.80 -5.80
N ALA A 35 18.74 26.94 -6.81
CA ALA A 35 19.65 26.88 -7.95
C ALA A 35 19.64 28.18 -8.77
N HIS A 36 20.80 28.52 -9.34
CA HIS A 36 21.02 29.81 -10.01
C HIS A 36 20.05 30.05 -11.17
N ASN A 37 19.73 29.00 -11.93
CA ASN A 37 18.78 29.01 -13.04
C ASN A 37 17.31 29.12 -12.62
N MET A 38 16.98 28.90 -11.34
CA MET A 38 15.60 28.93 -10.82
C MET A 38 15.28 30.17 -9.97
N ARG A 39 16.26 31.06 -9.75
CA ARG A 39 16.11 32.27 -8.93
C ARG A 39 14.95 33.16 -9.38
N GLN A 40 14.73 33.30 -10.68
CA GLN A 40 13.67 34.14 -11.24
C GLN A 40 12.26 33.65 -10.86
N LEU A 41 12.05 32.32 -10.82
CA LEU A 41 10.80 31.75 -10.35
C LEU A 41 10.69 31.84 -8.82
N ALA A 42 11.80 31.55 -8.12
CA ALA A 42 11.86 31.59 -6.66
C ALA A 42 11.56 33.00 -6.09
N GLN A 43 11.94 34.06 -6.81
CA GLN A 43 11.64 35.46 -6.47
C GLN A 43 10.14 35.80 -6.56
N ARG A 44 9.36 35.06 -7.37
CA ARG A 44 7.91 35.27 -7.51
C ARG A 44 7.08 34.51 -6.46
N ILE A 45 7.73 33.71 -5.61
CA ILE A 45 7.06 32.99 -4.52
C ILE A 45 6.93 33.92 -3.31
N THR A 46 5.75 34.51 -3.12
CA THR A 46 5.48 35.49 -2.05
C THR A 46 5.52 34.88 -0.65
N ALA A 47 5.11 33.62 -0.51
CA ALA A 47 5.06 32.94 0.77
C ALA A 47 5.64 31.53 0.64
N ARG A 48 6.51 31.18 1.59
CA ARG A 48 7.06 29.83 1.73
C ARG A 48 6.72 29.34 3.13
N PHE A 49 6.06 28.20 3.20
CA PHE A 49 5.73 27.58 4.47
C PHE A 49 6.23 26.14 4.47
N HIS A 50 6.92 25.76 5.55
CA HIS A 50 7.33 24.39 5.77
C HIS A 50 6.44 23.78 6.86
N LEU A 51 5.64 22.79 6.47
CA LEU A 51 4.80 22.05 7.41
C LEU A 51 5.70 21.16 8.27
N SER A 52 5.88 21.57 9.52
CA SER A 52 6.59 20.75 10.52
C SER A 52 5.65 19.70 11.12
N PRO A 53 6.19 18.58 11.64
CA PRO A 53 5.39 17.63 12.41
C PRO A 53 4.67 18.31 13.57
N LEU A 54 3.50 17.78 13.95
CA LEU A 54 2.70 18.33 15.03
C LEU A 54 3.43 18.18 16.37
N ASN A 55 3.40 19.20 17.22
CA ASN A 55 3.87 19.05 18.59
C ASN A 55 2.90 18.17 19.42
N GLN A 56 3.26 17.86 20.67
CA GLN A 56 2.45 16.98 21.52
C GLN A 56 1.03 17.52 21.77
N HIS A 57 0.89 18.84 21.95
CA HIS A 57 -0.40 19.47 22.19
C HIS A 57 -1.26 19.45 20.91
N GLU A 58 -0.67 19.82 19.78
CA GLU A 58 -1.28 19.76 18.45
C GLU A 58 -1.68 18.33 18.07
N THR A 59 -0.88 17.32 18.43
CA THR A 59 -1.22 15.90 18.23
C THR A 59 -2.50 15.54 18.98
N GLY A 60 -2.65 15.98 20.24
CA GLY A 60 -3.87 15.77 21.00
C GLY A 60 -5.08 16.49 20.41
N ALA A 61 -4.90 17.74 19.97
CA ALA A 61 -5.95 18.52 19.30
C ALA A 61 -6.36 17.88 17.97
N TYR A 62 -5.39 17.44 17.18
CA TYR A 62 -5.58 16.74 15.91
C TYR A 62 -6.37 15.44 16.09
N ILE A 63 -5.98 14.58 17.05
CA ILE A 63 -6.72 13.34 17.35
C ILE A 63 -8.17 13.66 17.75
N ARG A 64 -8.37 14.64 18.64
CA ARG A 64 -9.70 15.04 19.09
C ARG A 64 -10.56 15.57 17.95
N HIS A 65 -9.99 16.42 17.09
CA HIS A 65 -10.68 16.99 15.94
C HIS A 65 -11.10 15.90 14.95
N ARG A 66 -10.19 14.97 14.64
CA ARG A 66 -10.47 13.82 13.76
C ARG A 66 -11.57 12.92 14.31
N LEU A 67 -11.55 12.63 15.62
CA LEU A 67 -12.61 11.86 16.28
C LEU A 67 -13.95 12.59 16.25
N HIS A 68 -13.93 13.91 16.45
CA HIS A 68 -15.13 14.73 16.38
C HIS A 68 -15.77 14.73 14.98
N ILE A 69 -14.96 14.86 13.92
CA ILE A 69 -15.44 14.75 12.53
C ILE A 69 -16.06 13.37 12.26
N ALA A 70 -15.48 12.31 12.84
CA ALA A 70 -16.01 10.94 12.74
C ALA A 70 -17.25 10.70 13.63
N GLY A 71 -17.86 11.74 14.21
CA GLY A 71 -19.05 11.62 15.06
C GLY A 71 -18.76 11.15 16.49
N CYS A 72 -17.50 10.98 16.89
CA CYS A 72 -17.13 10.56 18.23
C CYS A 72 -16.95 11.77 19.15
N SER A 73 -17.89 11.95 20.09
CA SER A 73 -17.87 13.03 21.08
C SER A 73 -17.21 12.63 22.41
N HIS A 74 -16.99 11.33 22.65
CA HIS A 74 -16.39 10.82 23.89
C HIS A 74 -14.86 10.60 23.72
N PRO A 75 -14.03 10.89 24.73
CA PRO A 75 -12.59 10.75 24.63
C PRO A 75 -12.13 9.28 24.61
N ILE A 76 -11.83 8.74 23.42
CA ILE A 76 -11.21 7.40 23.26
C ILE A 76 -9.77 7.37 23.79
N PHE A 77 -9.03 8.47 23.63
CA PHE A 77 -7.63 8.60 24.02
C PHE A 77 -7.46 9.64 25.13
N ASN A 78 -6.86 9.24 26.24
CA ASN A 78 -6.51 10.14 27.33
C ASN A 78 -5.13 10.79 27.13
N ALA A 79 -4.76 11.75 27.98
CA ALA A 79 -3.49 12.48 27.87
C ALA A 79 -2.24 11.58 27.97
N ARG A 80 -2.33 10.40 28.62
CA ARG A 80 -1.22 9.44 28.70
C ARG A 80 -1.07 8.70 27.37
N THR A 81 -2.15 8.21 26.78
CA THR A 81 -2.12 7.53 25.48
C THR A 81 -1.74 8.47 24.35
N VAL A 82 -2.24 9.72 24.36
CA VAL A 82 -1.83 10.75 23.38
C VAL A 82 -0.32 11.03 23.46
N ARG A 83 0.26 11.08 24.65
CA ARG A 83 1.72 11.20 24.81
C ARG A 83 2.48 10.02 24.21
N GLN A 84 1.99 8.80 24.39
CA GLN A 84 2.62 7.60 23.80
C GLN A 84 2.51 7.62 22.27
N ILE A 85 1.35 8.00 21.73
CA ILE A 85 1.13 8.16 20.29
C ILE A 85 2.07 9.24 19.73
N TYR A 86 2.19 10.39 20.39
CA TYR A 86 3.12 11.45 19.98
C TYR A 86 4.57 10.96 19.96
N LYS A 87 5.03 10.29 21.03
CA LYS A 87 6.41 9.76 21.10
C LYS A 87 6.71 8.74 19.99
N ALA A 88 5.74 7.91 19.62
CA ALA A 88 5.92 6.91 18.58
C ALA A 88 5.84 7.50 17.16
N SER A 89 4.94 8.46 16.95
CA SER A 89 4.71 9.10 15.64
C SER A 89 5.62 10.29 15.36
N HIS A 90 6.28 10.85 16.38
CA HIS A 90 7.01 12.12 16.33
C HIS A 90 6.17 13.28 15.77
N GLY A 91 4.85 13.24 15.95
CA GLY A 91 3.95 14.28 15.43
C GLY A 91 3.55 14.13 13.97
N ILE A 92 3.95 13.05 13.29
CA ILE A 92 3.64 12.83 11.88
C ILE A 92 2.17 12.36 11.74
N PRO A 93 1.27 13.12 11.09
CA PRO A 93 -0.16 12.80 11.04
C PRO A 93 -0.48 11.42 10.48
N ARG A 94 0.25 10.96 9.45
CA ARG A 94 0.08 9.62 8.89
C ARG A 94 0.31 8.52 9.92
N LEU A 95 1.39 8.62 10.71
CA LEU A 95 1.71 7.66 11.76
C LEU A 95 0.73 7.76 12.94
N ILE A 96 0.33 8.98 13.31
CA ILE A 96 -0.71 9.20 14.34
C ILE A 96 -1.98 8.43 13.96
N ASN A 97 -2.46 8.59 12.72
CA ASN A 97 -3.67 7.92 12.24
C ASN A 97 -3.53 6.39 12.27
N GLN A 98 -2.39 5.86 11.82
CA GLN A 98 -2.14 4.41 11.84
C GLN A 98 -2.17 3.84 13.27
N LEU A 99 -1.47 4.50 14.21
CA LEU A 99 -1.44 4.08 15.61
C LEU A 99 -2.83 4.16 16.26
N CYS A 100 -3.56 5.26 16.04
CA CYS A 100 -4.91 5.43 16.55
C CYS A 100 -5.85 4.36 16.00
N ASN A 101 -5.81 4.08 14.69
CA ASN A 101 -6.66 3.07 14.06
C ASN A 101 -6.38 1.67 14.64
N ARG A 102 -5.11 1.27 14.74
CA ARG A 102 -4.74 -0.03 15.37
C ARG A 102 -5.18 -0.12 16.83
N ALA A 103 -4.99 0.95 17.60
CA ALA A 103 -5.44 0.98 18.99
C ALA A 103 -6.97 0.91 19.10
N MET A 104 -7.71 1.56 18.19
CA MET A 104 -9.17 1.51 18.13
C MET A 104 -9.69 0.12 17.74
N LEU A 105 -9.02 -0.56 16.82
CA LEU A 105 -9.31 -1.97 16.50
C LEU A 105 -9.09 -2.88 17.71
N GLY A 106 -8.00 -2.65 18.47
CA GLY A 106 -7.70 -3.42 19.68
C GLY A 106 -8.73 -3.26 20.80
N ILE A 107 -9.22 -2.03 21.05
CA ILE A 107 -10.28 -1.82 22.05
C ILE A 107 -11.62 -2.38 21.59
N TYR A 108 -11.94 -2.28 20.30
CA TYR A 108 -13.18 -2.79 19.74
C TYR A 108 -13.25 -4.32 19.86
N ALA A 109 -12.15 -5.01 19.59
CA ALA A 109 -12.06 -6.47 19.76
C ALA A 109 -12.21 -6.94 21.22
N GLN A 110 -12.12 -6.03 22.19
CA GLN A 110 -12.25 -6.31 23.62
C GLN A 110 -13.51 -5.66 24.23
N ASP A 111 -14.43 -5.17 23.41
CA ASP A 111 -15.64 -4.43 23.81
C ASP A 111 -15.35 -3.24 24.76
N LYS A 112 -14.20 -2.57 24.56
CA LYS A 112 -13.79 -1.39 25.33
C LYS A 112 -14.01 -0.10 24.54
N THR A 113 -14.36 0.97 25.25
CA THR A 113 -14.61 2.31 24.69
C THR A 113 -13.44 3.28 24.86
N THR A 114 -12.44 2.94 25.67
CA THR A 114 -11.26 3.79 25.94
C THR A 114 -9.95 3.01 25.75
N ALA A 115 -8.99 3.63 25.08
CA ALA A 115 -7.66 3.07 24.87
C ALA A 115 -6.81 3.15 26.15
N SER A 116 -6.19 2.02 26.52
CA SER A 116 -5.21 1.92 27.59
C SER A 116 -3.80 1.98 27.01
N SER A 117 -2.80 2.17 27.87
CA SER A 117 -1.38 2.11 27.47
C SER A 117 -0.93 0.74 26.94
N GLU A 118 -1.70 -0.32 27.17
CA GLU A 118 -1.46 -1.63 26.57
C GLU A 118 -1.85 -1.64 25.09
N HIS A 119 -3.05 -1.15 24.76
CA HIS A 119 -3.52 -1.06 23.38
C HIS A 119 -2.60 -0.18 22.52
N ILE A 120 -2.07 0.92 23.08
CA ILE A 120 -1.10 1.76 22.36
C ILE A 120 0.22 1.02 22.13
N ARG A 121 0.74 0.28 23.13
CA ARG A 121 1.99 -0.49 22.96
C ARG A 121 1.84 -1.57 21.91
N GLN A 122 0.71 -2.28 21.90
CA GLN A 122 0.39 -3.26 20.88
C GLN A 122 0.31 -2.61 19.49
N ALA A 123 -0.43 -1.50 19.37
CA ALA A 123 -0.52 -0.75 18.12
C ALA A 123 0.85 -0.28 17.60
N ILE A 124 1.74 0.17 18.48
CA ILE A 124 3.12 0.53 18.12
C ILE A 124 3.88 -0.68 17.58
N ALA A 125 3.80 -1.83 18.27
CA ALA A 125 4.49 -3.04 17.84
C ALA A 125 4.02 -3.52 16.46
N GLU A 126 2.71 -3.47 16.21
CA GLU A 126 2.10 -3.83 14.93
C GLU A 126 2.51 -2.87 13.79
N VAL A 127 2.51 -1.56 14.03
CA VAL A 127 2.86 -0.56 13.00
C VAL A 127 4.36 -0.52 12.72
N THR A 128 5.20 -0.75 13.72
CA THR A 128 6.67 -0.70 13.57
C THR A 128 7.28 -2.03 13.13
N GLY A 129 6.48 -3.09 12.95
CA GLY A 129 6.97 -4.42 12.58
C GLY A 129 7.86 -5.09 13.65
N LYS A 130 7.93 -4.52 14.85
CA LYS A 130 8.63 -5.10 16.00
C LYS A 130 7.70 -6.09 16.68
N THR A 131 7.39 -7.19 16.00
CA THR A 131 6.79 -8.35 16.65
C THR A 131 7.82 -8.88 17.64
N ALA A 132 7.58 -8.60 18.92
CA ALA A 132 8.23 -9.35 19.99
C ALA A 132 7.82 -10.82 19.82
N LEU A 133 8.68 -11.60 19.17
CA LEU A 133 8.76 -13.05 19.28
C LEU A 133 9.14 -13.42 20.72
N THR A 134 8.33 -13.00 21.69
CA THR A 134 8.41 -13.48 23.06
C THR A 134 7.08 -14.12 23.36
N ARG A 135 6.87 -15.25 22.69
CA ARG A 135 5.96 -16.30 23.12
C ARG A 135 6.38 -16.66 24.55
N ARG A 136 5.56 -16.26 25.51
CA ARG A 136 5.58 -16.81 26.87
C ARG A 136 5.59 -18.34 26.73
N MET A 137 6.73 -18.96 27.02
CA MET A 137 6.83 -20.40 27.19
C MET A 137 7.24 -20.64 28.64
N PRO A 138 6.41 -21.33 29.44
CA PRO A 138 6.67 -21.54 30.86
C PRO A 138 7.82 -22.54 31.06
N TRP A 139 8.53 -22.36 32.17
CA TRP A 139 9.74 -23.08 32.59
C TRP A 139 9.53 -24.57 32.92
N LEU A 140 8.83 -25.34 32.08
CA LEU A 140 8.46 -26.74 32.36
C LEU A 140 9.23 -27.79 31.54
N LEU A 141 10.21 -27.41 30.72
CA LEU A 141 11.05 -28.37 29.98
C LEU A 141 12.48 -28.53 30.55
N GLY A 142 12.78 -27.94 31.71
CA GLY A 142 14.09 -28.04 32.36
C GLY A 142 14.28 -29.27 33.26
N SER A 143 13.19 -29.92 33.72
CA SER A 143 13.28 -31.00 34.73
C SER A 143 13.31 -32.41 34.14
N ALA A 144 12.88 -32.61 32.89
CA ALA A 144 12.88 -33.94 32.27
C ALA A 144 14.22 -34.31 31.61
N GLY A 145 14.96 -33.31 31.10
CA GLY A 145 16.27 -33.55 30.45
C GLY A 145 17.39 -33.90 31.44
N THR A 146 17.32 -33.39 32.67
CA THR A 146 18.32 -33.65 33.72
C THR A 146 18.22 -35.06 34.31
N LEU A 147 17.05 -35.70 34.27
CA LEU A 147 16.87 -37.07 34.78
C LEU A 147 17.35 -38.15 33.79
N LEU A 148 17.28 -37.89 32.48
CA LEU A 148 17.73 -38.82 31.44
C LEU A 148 19.26 -38.88 31.30
N LEU A 149 19.97 -37.79 31.61
CA LEU A 149 21.45 -37.74 31.56
C LEU A 149 22.12 -38.43 32.77
N ILE A 150 21.45 -38.53 33.92
CA ILE A 150 22.00 -39.18 35.11
C ILE A 150 21.90 -40.72 35.01
N VAL A 151 20.91 -41.25 34.29
CA VAL A 151 20.74 -42.71 34.10
C VAL A 151 21.70 -43.27 33.05
N ALA A 152 22.05 -42.50 32.01
CA ALA A 152 22.95 -42.95 30.95
C ALA A 152 24.43 -43.01 31.37
N LEU A 153 24.83 -42.34 32.45
CA LEU A 153 26.22 -42.27 32.91
C LEU A 153 26.62 -43.41 33.86
N TRP A 154 25.69 -44.28 34.27
CA TRP A 154 25.96 -45.37 35.22
C TRP A 154 26.11 -46.77 34.59
N LEU A 155 26.07 -46.90 33.25
CA LEU A 155 26.00 -48.22 32.60
C LEU A 155 27.01 -48.52 31.48
N THR A 156 28.15 -47.84 31.40
CA THR A 156 29.25 -48.26 30.49
C THR A 156 30.50 -48.69 31.27
N PRO A 157 30.83 -49.99 31.30
CA PRO A 157 32.06 -50.48 31.92
C PRO A 157 33.29 -50.12 31.08
N ALA A 158 34.35 -49.76 31.82
CA ALA A 158 35.65 -49.38 31.33
C ALA A 158 36.36 -50.51 30.55
N SER A 159 36.45 -50.34 29.23
CA SER A 159 37.59 -50.73 28.38
C SER A 159 37.22 -50.19 27.00
N LEU A 160 37.92 -49.23 26.41
CA LEU A 160 39.29 -49.34 25.94
C LEU A 160 39.81 -47.91 25.73
N ASN A 161 40.90 -47.59 26.41
CA ASN A 161 41.89 -46.62 25.94
C ASN A 161 42.83 -47.40 25.01
N PRO A 162 43.35 -46.85 23.90
CA PRO A 162 44.61 -46.16 24.07
C PRO A 162 44.86 -44.96 23.14
N TRP A 163 45.76 -44.14 23.65
CA TRP A 163 46.55 -43.08 23.04
C TRP A 163 46.94 -43.30 21.57
N HIS A 164 46.97 -42.21 20.78
CA HIS A 164 48.21 -41.61 20.26
C HIS A 164 47.88 -40.41 19.34
N THR A 165 48.52 -39.28 19.65
CA THR A 165 48.80 -38.14 18.73
C THR A 165 50.27 -38.25 18.25
N PRO A 166 50.81 -37.35 17.41
CA PRO A 166 50.46 -36.97 16.04
C PRO A 166 51.71 -37.07 15.08
N ALA A 167 51.54 -36.96 13.76
CA ALA A 167 52.66 -36.73 12.80
C ALA A 167 52.17 -36.10 11.48
N ARG A 168 53.09 -35.54 10.69
CA ARG A 168 52.99 -34.26 9.94
C ARG A 168 53.09 -34.42 8.40
N ALA A 169 52.48 -33.46 7.68
CA ALA A 169 52.80 -32.91 6.33
C ALA A 169 52.56 -33.74 5.05
N PRO A 170 52.54 -33.13 3.84
CA PRO A 170 52.33 -31.71 3.46
C PRO A 170 51.22 -31.51 2.40
N ALA A 171 51.01 -30.24 2.05
CA ALA A 171 50.10 -29.74 1.03
C ALA A 171 50.22 -30.41 -0.35
N THR A 172 49.07 -30.70 -0.96
CA THR A 172 48.90 -30.79 -2.40
C THR A 172 47.77 -29.85 -2.81
N VAL A 173 48.17 -28.79 -3.52
CA VAL A 173 47.28 -27.91 -4.27
C VAL A 173 46.62 -28.76 -5.35
N GLY A 174 45.37 -29.14 -5.10
CA GLY A 174 44.49 -29.79 -6.07
C GLY A 174 43.52 -28.76 -6.62
N VAL A 175 43.84 -28.22 -7.80
CA VAL A 175 42.96 -27.41 -8.64
C VAL A 175 41.65 -28.17 -8.85
N GLN A 176 40.54 -27.65 -8.31
CA GLN A 176 39.19 -28.10 -8.65
C GLN A 176 38.58 -27.10 -9.63
N GLN A 177 38.65 -27.52 -10.89
CA GLN A 177 37.65 -27.42 -11.94
C GLN A 177 36.60 -26.29 -11.79
N GLN A 178 36.80 -25.23 -12.58
CA GLN A 178 35.72 -24.34 -12.99
C GLN A 178 34.62 -25.16 -13.68
N ALA A 179 33.44 -25.18 -13.07
CA ALA A 179 32.21 -25.53 -13.78
C ALA A 179 31.94 -24.42 -14.79
N THR A 180 31.99 -24.77 -16.07
CA THR A 180 31.61 -23.94 -17.20
C THR A 180 30.16 -23.48 -17.05
N VAL A 181 29.96 -22.24 -16.59
CA VAL A 181 28.72 -21.51 -16.78
C VAL A 181 28.61 -21.27 -18.29
N LYS A 182 27.66 -21.96 -18.94
CA LYS A 182 27.23 -21.61 -20.30
C LYS A 182 26.74 -20.17 -20.25
N THR A 183 27.61 -19.28 -20.71
CA THR A 183 27.29 -17.88 -20.96
C THR A 183 26.38 -17.89 -22.19
N VAL A 184 25.07 -17.76 -21.95
CA VAL A 184 24.15 -17.32 -22.99
C VAL A 184 24.51 -15.86 -23.23
N ILE A 185 25.31 -15.62 -24.27
CA ILE A 185 25.54 -14.29 -24.80
C ILE A 185 24.19 -13.87 -25.39
N ALA A 186 23.39 -13.17 -24.57
CA ALA A 186 22.30 -12.38 -25.08
C ALA A 186 22.94 -11.24 -25.88
N GLU A 187 22.65 -11.25 -27.18
CA GLU A 187 23.04 -10.25 -28.16
C GLU A 187 22.68 -8.85 -27.63
N PRO A 188 23.62 -7.88 -27.63
CA PRO A 188 23.32 -6.53 -27.19
C PRO A 188 22.32 -5.92 -28.16
N THR A 189 21.05 -5.90 -27.79
CA THR A 189 20.07 -5.15 -28.55
C THR A 189 20.35 -3.67 -28.32
N GLU A 190 20.89 -3.07 -29.36
CA GLU A 190 21.16 -1.66 -29.55
C GLU A 190 19.99 -0.80 -29.02
N ILE A 191 20.22 -0.09 -27.91
CA ILE A 191 19.30 0.93 -27.43
C ILE A 191 19.41 2.12 -28.39
N LYS A 192 18.53 2.15 -29.40
CA LYS A 192 18.28 3.36 -30.16
C LYS A 192 17.59 4.39 -29.25
N PRO A 193 18.01 5.67 -29.27
CA PRO A 193 17.30 6.71 -28.56
C PRO A 193 16.01 6.98 -29.35
N VAL A 194 14.88 6.43 -28.86
CA VAL A 194 13.57 6.77 -29.38
C VAL A 194 13.07 7.98 -28.61
N ALA A 195 12.80 9.02 -29.38
CA ALA A 195 12.36 10.32 -28.93
C ALA A 195 11.13 10.27 -28.01
N ASP A 196 11.20 11.10 -26.99
CA ASP A 196 10.13 11.76 -26.24
C ASP A 196 8.80 11.87 -27.01
N ARG A 197 7.88 10.89 -26.83
CA ARG A 197 6.43 10.98 -27.18
C ARG A 197 5.49 9.84 -26.74
N ASN A 198 5.96 8.73 -26.17
CA ASN A 198 5.11 7.54 -25.98
C ASN A 198 4.75 7.26 -24.52
N SER A 199 3.49 7.48 -24.17
CA SER A 199 2.83 6.76 -23.07
C SER A 199 3.02 5.24 -23.27
N PRO A 200 3.36 4.43 -22.25
CA PRO A 200 3.53 2.97 -22.38
C PRO A 200 2.30 2.23 -22.94
N TRP A 201 1.16 2.93 -22.93
CA TRP A 201 -0.17 2.39 -23.15
C TRP A 201 -0.69 2.51 -24.59
N GLY A 202 0.09 3.11 -25.51
CA GLY A 202 -0.33 3.37 -26.90
C GLY A 202 -1.28 4.56 -27.06
N ASP A 203 -1.96 4.65 -28.21
CA ASP A 203 -2.96 5.68 -28.51
C ASP A 203 -4.30 5.34 -27.82
N ILE A 204 -4.46 5.76 -26.58
CA ILE A 204 -5.71 5.63 -25.83
C ILE A 204 -6.45 6.96 -25.85
N ASP A 205 -7.74 6.92 -26.22
CA ASP A 205 -8.61 8.07 -26.01
C ASP A 205 -8.86 8.27 -24.52
N ILE A 206 -8.12 9.21 -23.95
CA ILE A 206 -8.13 9.56 -22.53
C ILE A 206 -9.56 9.86 -22.06
N LYS A 207 -10.37 10.52 -22.88
CA LYS A 207 -11.71 11.00 -22.49
C LYS A 207 -12.72 9.86 -22.33
N SER A 208 -12.62 8.82 -23.16
CA SER A 208 -13.53 7.66 -23.09
C SER A 208 -12.97 6.50 -22.27
N SER A 209 -11.68 6.55 -21.88
CA SER A 209 -11.02 5.50 -21.12
C SER A 209 -11.74 5.14 -19.82
N GLU A 210 -12.31 6.12 -19.11
CA GLU A 210 -13.06 5.87 -17.87
C GLU A 210 -14.31 5.03 -18.10
N ALA A 211 -15.15 5.43 -19.06
CA ALA A 211 -16.36 4.69 -19.42
C ALA A 211 -16.00 3.26 -19.89
N ALA A 212 -14.98 3.14 -20.73
CA ALA A 212 -14.52 1.86 -21.24
C ALA A 212 -13.96 0.94 -20.13
N ALA A 213 -13.21 1.48 -19.17
CA ALA A 213 -12.69 0.71 -18.04
C ALA A 213 -13.82 0.24 -17.11
N LEU A 214 -14.75 1.13 -16.76
CA LEU A 214 -15.92 0.76 -15.96
C LEU A 214 -16.78 -0.29 -16.68
N GLN A 215 -16.96 -0.18 -18.00
CA GLN A 215 -17.70 -1.18 -18.78
C GLN A 215 -16.95 -2.52 -18.82
N THR A 216 -15.62 -2.48 -18.87
CA THR A 216 -14.74 -3.67 -18.77
C THR A 216 -14.85 -4.33 -17.39
N LEU A 217 -15.01 -3.54 -16.32
CA LEU A 217 -15.25 -4.05 -14.98
C LEU A 217 -16.66 -4.65 -14.86
N ALA A 218 -17.68 -3.97 -15.37
CA ALA A 218 -19.06 -4.45 -15.34
C ALA A 218 -19.23 -5.79 -16.06
N SER A 219 -18.59 -5.96 -17.22
CA SER A 219 -18.67 -7.21 -18.00
C SER A 219 -18.05 -8.42 -17.30
N LEU A 220 -17.09 -8.21 -16.37
CA LEU A 220 -16.56 -9.29 -15.52
C LEU A 220 -17.58 -9.79 -14.49
N TRP A 221 -18.53 -8.95 -14.10
CA TRP A 221 -19.57 -9.27 -13.12
C TRP A 221 -20.85 -9.77 -13.79
N ASN A 222 -21.29 -9.09 -14.84
CA ASN A 222 -22.43 -9.48 -15.65
C ASN A 222 -22.36 -8.77 -17.03
N PRO A 223 -22.22 -9.50 -18.14
CA PRO A 223 -22.09 -8.92 -19.48
C PRO A 223 -23.33 -8.18 -19.98
N THR A 224 -24.49 -8.32 -19.31
CA THR A 224 -25.72 -7.60 -19.65
C THR A 224 -25.79 -6.18 -19.11
N ILE A 225 -24.88 -5.81 -18.20
CA ILE A 225 -24.82 -4.45 -17.64
C ILE A 225 -24.16 -3.54 -18.66
N ILE A 226 -24.91 -2.55 -19.15
CA ILE A 226 -24.43 -1.52 -20.09
C ILE A 226 -24.89 -0.17 -19.56
N PHE A 227 -24.02 0.83 -19.64
CA PHE A 227 -24.33 2.21 -19.28
C PHE A 227 -23.66 3.19 -20.25
N ASP A 228 -24.26 4.35 -20.44
CA ASP A 228 -23.82 5.35 -21.41
C ASP A 228 -22.74 6.30 -20.86
N HIS A 229 -22.73 6.54 -19.54
CA HIS A 229 -21.80 7.47 -18.89
C HIS A 229 -21.10 6.86 -17.66
N PRO A 230 -19.86 7.27 -17.34
CA PRO A 230 -19.12 6.80 -16.16
C PRO A 230 -19.87 6.96 -14.83
N GLN A 231 -20.52 8.12 -14.64
CA GLN A 231 -21.31 8.43 -13.45
C GLN A 231 -22.47 7.45 -13.22
N ASP A 232 -22.96 6.79 -14.27
CA ASP A 232 -24.07 5.85 -14.17
C ASP A 232 -23.61 4.47 -13.71
N ALA A 233 -22.31 4.15 -13.78
CA ALA A 233 -21.78 2.81 -13.53
C ALA A 233 -22.12 2.27 -12.13
N CYS A 234 -21.92 3.07 -11.07
CA CYS A 234 -22.22 2.63 -9.70
C CYS A 234 -23.74 2.50 -9.44
N THR A 235 -24.59 3.21 -10.18
CA THR A 235 -26.05 3.17 -10.03
C THR A 235 -26.65 2.03 -10.87
N GLY A 236 -26.16 1.83 -12.10
CA GLY A 236 -26.62 0.82 -13.04
C GLY A 236 -26.38 -0.63 -12.59
N ILE A 237 -25.45 -0.85 -11.65
CA ILE A 237 -25.18 -2.18 -11.08
C ILE A 237 -26.11 -2.53 -9.90
N GLN A 238 -26.82 -1.55 -9.32
CA GLN A 238 -27.64 -1.76 -8.12
C GLN A 238 -28.81 -2.73 -8.31
N PRO A 239 -29.53 -2.76 -9.46
CA PRO A 239 -30.60 -3.72 -9.72
C PRO A 239 -30.13 -5.19 -9.67
N TYR A 240 -28.84 -5.41 -9.90
CA TYR A 240 -28.21 -6.73 -9.84
C TYR A 240 -27.70 -7.10 -8.44
N HIS A 241 -28.08 -6.31 -7.43
CA HIS A 241 -27.63 -6.46 -6.04
C HIS A 241 -26.12 -6.31 -5.84
N TYR A 242 -25.42 -5.71 -6.80
CA TYR A 242 -24.01 -5.34 -6.63
C TYR A 242 -23.89 -3.99 -5.93
N ARG A 243 -22.68 -3.72 -5.44
CA ARG A 243 -22.31 -2.50 -4.72
C ARG A 243 -21.02 -1.96 -5.29
N CYS A 244 -20.95 -0.63 -5.36
CA CYS A 244 -19.76 0.10 -5.77
C CYS A 244 -18.92 0.43 -4.52
N LEU A 245 -17.61 0.21 -4.60
CA LEU A 245 -16.65 0.69 -3.60
C LEU A 245 -15.61 1.56 -4.31
N GLN A 246 -15.53 2.83 -3.93
CA GLN A 246 -14.59 3.82 -4.46
C GLN A 246 -13.69 4.31 -3.35
N GLY A 247 -12.37 4.20 -3.50
CA GLY A 247 -11.41 4.44 -2.41
C GLY A 247 -10.02 4.84 -2.84
N ASN A 248 -9.17 5.02 -1.83
CA ASN A 248 -7.74 5.24 -1.99
C ASN A 248 -6.95 4.27 -1.10
N GLY A 249 -5.93 3.62 -1.65
CA GLY A 249 -5.07 2.70 -0.91
C GLY A 249 -3.83 2.27 -1.70
N ASP A 250 -3.05 1.35 -1.14
CA ASP A 250 -1.87 0.78 -1.78
C ASP A 250 -2.17 -0.55 -2.50
N ILE A 251 -1.15 -1.11 -3.15
CA ILE A 251 -1.29 -2.37 -3.89
C ILE A 251 -1.61 -3.54 -2.97
N ASP A 252 -1.19 -3.46 -1.69
CA ASP A 252 -1.46 -4.49 -0.69
C ASP A 252 -2.94 -4.49 -0.30
N LEU A 253 -3.59 -3.32 -0.23
CA LEU A 253 -5.04 -3.23 -0.07
C LEU A 253 -5.78 -3.86 -1.25
N LEU A 254 -5.40 -3.56 -2.49
CA LEU A 254 -6.03 -4.18 -3.67
C LEU A 254 -5.84 -5.70 -3.68
N ARG A 255 -4.65 -6.18 -3.30
CA ARG A 255 -4.37 -7.61 -3.15
C ARG A 255 -5.23 -8.25 -2.05
N ALA A 256 -5.42 -7.56 -0.92
CA ALA A 256 -6.28 -8.03 0.16
C ALA A 256 -7.76 -8.05 -0.22
N LEU A 257 -8.22 -7.08 -1.02
CA LEU A 257 -9.58 -7.03 -1.55
C LEU A 257 -9.83 -8.14 -2.59
N ASN A 258 -8.79 -8.54 -3.34
CA ASN A 258 -8.84 -9.64 -4.30
C ASN A 258 -10.05 -9.56 -5.26
N ARG A 259 -10.28 -8.37 -5.84
CA ARG A 259 -11.36 -8.10 -6.80
C ARG A 259 -10.85 -7.22 -7.94
N PRO A 260 -11.34 -7.43 -9.18
CA PRO A 260 -11.07 -6.51 -10.27
C PRO A 260 -11.46 -5.10 -9.91
N ALA A 261 -10.61 -4.14 -10.27
CA ALA A 261 -10.79 -2.75 -9.90
C ALA A 261 -10.34 -1.85 -11.05
N VAL A 262 -11.11 -0.80 -11.31
CA VAL A 262 -10.69 0.32 -12.17
C VAL A 262 -9.73 1.20 -11.39
N ILE A 263 -8.59 1.50 -11.98
CA ILE A 263 -7.58 2.41 -11.45
C ILE A 263 -7.28 3.54 -12.45
N PRO A 264 -7.15 4.79 -12.00
CA PRO A 264 -6.62 5.88 -12.80
C PRO A 264 -5.09 5.88 -12.77
N LEU A 265 -4.48 5.85 -13.95
CA LEU A 265 -3.05 6.01 -14.15
C LEU A 265 -2.74 7.41 -14.69
N ARG A 266 -1.88 8.14 -13.99
CA ARG A 266 -1.53 9.52 -14.34
C ARG A 266 -0.70 9.55 -15.62
N SER A 267 -1.12 10.32 -16.60
CA SER A 267 -0.39 10.60 -17.83
C SER A 267 -0.34 12.12 -18.06
N GLY A 268 0.73 12.76 -17.56
CA GLY A 268 0.86 14.22 -17.61
C GLY A 268 -0.18 14.94 -16.75
N SER A 269 -1.05 15.74 -17.38
CA SER A 269 -2.17 16.45 -16.74
C SER A 269 -3.43 15.61 -16.60
N ASP A 270 -3.53 14.51 -17.35
CA ASP A 270 -4.74 13.71 -17.45
C ASP A 270 -4.56 12.33 -16.80
N SER A 271 -5.66 11.61 -16.65
CA SER A 271 -5.67 10.24 -16.14
C SER A 271 -6.27 9.30 -17.17
N VAL A 272 -5.61 8.16 -17.39
CA VAL A 272 -6.12 7.06 -18.21
C VAL A 272 -6.59 5.96 -17.28
N PHE A 273 -7.79 5.45 -17.51
CA PHE A 273 -8.39 4.45 -16.63
C PHE A 273 -8.23 3.04 -17.20
N PHE A 274 -7.90 2.08 -16.34
CA PHE A 274 -7.79 0.67 -16.69
C PHE A 274 -8.42 -0.21 -15.62
N THR A 275 -8.91 -1.38 -16.01
CA THR A 275 -9.37 -2.41 -15.07
C THR A 275 -8.25 -3.39 -14.79
N ILE A 276 -7.79 -3.48 -13.54
CA ILE A 276 -6.91 -4.56 -13.11
C ILE A 276 -7.73 -5.85 -13.06
N THR A 277 -7.30 -6.88 -13.79
CA THR A 277 -7.94 -8.20 -13.79
C THR A 277 -7.09 -9.26 -13.10
N SER A 278 -5.77 -9.07 -13.06
CA SER A 278 -4.84 -9.96 -12.35
C SER A 278 -3.83 -9.15 -11.55
N LEU A 279 -3.44 -9.67 -10.38
CA LEU A 279 -2.43 -9.07 -9.52
C LEU A 279 -1.57 -10.16 -8.89
N THR A 280 -0.36 -10.34 -9.41
CA THR A 280 0.61 -11.32 -8.91
C THR A 280 1.59 -10.67 -7.92
N ALA A 281 2.70 -11.36 -7.62
CA ALA A 281 3.77 -10.81 -6.78
C ALA A 281 4.44 -9.59 -7.45
N ASP A 282 4.67 -9.66 -8.77
CA ASP A 282 5.51 -8.69 -9.48
C ASP A 282 4.83 -8.03 -10.68
N ILE A 283 3.69 -8.56 -11.15
CA ILE A 283 3.00 -8.11 -12.37
C ILE A 283 1.51 -7.89 -12.09
N ALA A 284 0.96 -6.80 -12.61
CA ALA A 284 -0.48 -6.55 -12.72
C ALA A 284 -0.91 -6.63 -14.19
N THR A 285 -2.04 -7.29 -14.46
CA THR A 285 -2.67 -7.31 -15.78
C THR A 285 -3.75 -6.24 -15.82
N LEU A 286 -3.57 -5.25 -16.69
CA LEU A 286 -4.50 -4.16 -16.95
C LEU A 286 -5.31 -4.46 -18.21
N ARG A 287 -6.61 -4.17 -18.18
CA ARG A 287 -7.51 -4.42 -19.31
C ARG A 287 -8.35 -3.18 -19.64
N LEU A 288 -8.54 -2.95 -20.94
CA LEU A 288 -9.48 -1.97 -21.49
C LEU A 288 -10.17 -2.59 -22.70
N GLY A 289 -11.45 -2.96 -22.55
CA GLY A 289 -12.17 -3.76 -23.52
C GLY A 289 -11.50 -5.12 -23.75
N MET A 290 -11.07 -5.35 -25.00
CA MET A 290 -10.37 -6.58 -25.41
C MET A 290 -8.85 -6.48 -25.31
N GLN A 291 -8.30 -5.29 -25.07
CA GLN A 291 -6.86 -5.09 -24.97
C GLN A 291 -6.39 -5.33 -23.54
N GLN A 292 -5.24 -5.99 -23.40
CA GLN A 292 -4.61 -6.28 -22.12
C GLN A 292 -3.12 -5.95 -22.14
N TRP A 293 -2.61 -5.54 -20.98
CA TRP A 293 -1.20 -5.20 -20.77
C TRP A 293 -0.73 -5.80 -19.45
N ASP A 294 0.40 -6.51 -19.48
CA ASP A 294 1.08 -6.99 -18.29
C ASP A 294 2.15 -5.97 -17.89
N VAL A 295 2.02 -5.47 -16.67
CA VAL A 295 2.79 -4.32 -16.18
C VAL A 295 3.50 -4.70 -14.89
N PRO A 296 4.83 -4.54 -14.81
CA PRO A 296 5.54 -4.71 -13.55
C PRO A 296 4.99 -3.78 -12.46
N LEU A 297 4.79 -4.27 -11.24
CA LEU A 297 4.24 -3.44 -10.15
C LEU A 297 5.11 -2.23 -9.82
N ALA A 298 6.43 -2.36 -9.97
CA ALA A 298 7.36 -1.25 -9.81
C ALA A 298 7.11 -0.12 -10.82
N GLU A 299 6.67 -0.46 -12.04
CA GLU A 299 6.30 0.51 -13.06
C GLU A 299 4.90 1.08 -12.81
N LEU A 300 3.92 0.23 -12.49
CA LEU A 300 2.56 0.63 -12.15
C LEU A 300 2.54 1.67 -11.02
N ALA A 301 3.33 1.45 -9.97
CA ALA A 301 3.43 2.33 -8.81
C ALA A 301 3.93 3.75 -9.14
N ARG A 302 4.54 3.98 -10.31
CA ARG A 302 4.98 5.30 -10.76
C ARG A 302 3.82 6.16 -11.27
N TYR A 303 2.75 5.52 -11.74
CA TYR A 303 1.62 6.18 -12.41
C TYR A 303 0.36 6.18 -11.56
N TRP A 304 0.19 5.21 -10.67
CA TRP A 304 -1.01 5.07 -9.85
C TRP A 304 -0.94 5.88 -8.54
N SER A 305 -1.98 6.68 -8.28
CA SER A 305 -2.12 7.51 -7.07
C SER A 305 -2.71 6.78 -5.86
N GLY A 306 -3.18 5.55 -6.05
CA GLY A 306 -3.88 4.75 -5.04
C GLY A 306 -5.39 4.75 -5.17
N ASP A 307 -5.98 5.59 -6.04
CA ASP A 307 -7.42 5.65 -6.22
C ASP A 307 -7.93 4.41 -6.97
N PHE A 308 -9.07 3.86 -6.56
CA PHE A 308 -9.66 2.70 -7.21
C PHE A 308 -11.19 2.71 -7.13
N THR A 309 -11.83 2.07 -8.10
CA THR A 309 -13.26 1.75 -8.08
C THR A 309 -13.42 0.26 -8.34
N LEU A 310 -14.12 -0.46 -7.47
CA LEU A 310 -14.45 -1.87 -7.67
C LEU A 310 -15.92 -2.15 -7.43
N PHE A 311 -16.41 -3.25 -7.99
CA PHE A 311 -17.74 -3.76 -7.69
C PHE A 311 -17.61 -4.98 -6.78
N TRP A 312 -18.64 -5.20 -5.98
CA TRP A 312 -18.75 -6.37 -5.14
C TRP A 312 -20.19 -6.75 -4.86
N GLN A 313 -20.42 -8.01 -4.49
CA GLN A 313 -21.73 -8.48 -4.08
C GLN A 313 -21.75 -8.74 -2.58
N PRO A 314 -22.62 -8.05 -1.81
CA PRO A 314 -22.80 -8.35 -0.41
C PRO A 314 -23.55 -9.68 -0.21
N PRO A 315 -23.27 -10.42 0.88
CA PRO A 315 -23.98 -11.64 1.22
C PRO A 315 -25.44 -11.35 1.59
N GLN A 316 -26.30 -12.37 1.48
CA GLN A 316 -27.69 -12.23 1.89
C GLN A 316 -27.79 -11.80 3.36
N GLY A 317 -28.63 -10.79 3.62
CA GLY A 317 -28.79 -10.23 4.97
C GLY A 317 -27.70 -9.23 5.40
N TYR A 318 -26.78 -8.82 4.52
CA TYR A 318 -25.84 -7.74 4.82
C TYR A 318 -26.58 -6.41 5.01
N ILE A 319 -26.57 -5.91 6.24
CA ILE A 319 -27.11 -4.59 6.60
C ILE A 319 -25.94 -3.62 6.68
N THR A 320 -25.98 -2.57 5.86
CA THR A 320 -25.04 -1.45 6.00
C THR A 320 -25.25 -0.80 7.36
N PRO A 321 -24.20 -0.66 8.21
CA PRO A 321 -24.35 -0.01 9.51
C PRO A 321 -24.92 1.40 9.34
N ALA A 322 -26.08 1.66 9.95
CA ALA A 322 -26.71 2.97 9.88
C ALA A 322 -25.94 3.98 10.74
N GLY A 323 -25.60 5.14 10.16
CA GLY A 323 -24.96 6.25 10.87
C GLY A 323 -23.44 6.35 10.72
N ASP A 324 -22.82 5.47 9.93
CA ASP A 324 -21.38 5.53 9.66
C ASP A 324 -21.13 6.44 8.43
N SER A 325 -20.55 7.61 8.66
CA SER A 325 -20.07 8.48 7.57
C SER A 325 -18.94 7.83 6.74
N ASP A 326 -18.42 6.69 7.22
CA ASP A 326 -17.42 5.83 6.57
C ASP A 326 -18.04 4.58 5.92
N LEU A 327 -19.03 4.75 5.04
CA LEU A 327 -19.51 3.72 4.09
C LEU A 327 -18.34 2.99 3.37
N HIS A 328 -17.19 3.64 3.27
CA HIS A 328 -15.97 3.08 2.70
C HIS A 328 -15.34 1.97 3.56
N MET A 329 -15.12 2.21 4.85
CA MET A 329 -14.32 1.34 5.71
C MET A 329 -15.09 0.09 6.15
N SER A 330 -16.40 0.23 6.38
CA SER A 330 -17.29 -0.90 6.65
C SER A 330 -17.33 -1.86 5.45
N ASN A 331 -17.45 -1.33 4.23
CA ASN A 331 -17.42 -2.11 2.99
C ASN A 331 -16.06 -2.78 2.75
N ILE A 332 -14.93 -2.10 2.99
CA ILE A 332 -13.59 -2.72 2.93
C ILE A 332 -13.49 -3.89 3.92
N LYS A 333 -13.89 -3.68 5.18
CA LYS A 333 -13.81 -4.73 6.21
C LYS A 333 -14.71 -5.91 5.86
N ALA A 334 -15.92 -5.66 5.35
CA ALA A 334 -16.82 -6.69 4.88
C ALA A 334 -16.16 -7.49 3.75
N LEU A 335 -15.64 -6.82 2.72
CA LEU A 335 -14.96 -7.45 1.59
C LEU A 335 -13.76 -8.30 2.01
N ILE A 336 -12.88 -7.79 2.87
CA ILE A 336 -11.70 -8.53 3.34
C ILE A 336 -12.10 -9.74 4.20
N ARG A 337 -13.15 -9.63 5.01
CA ARG A 337 -13.68 -10.76 5.80
C ARG A 337 -14.37 -11.81 4.93
N LEU A 338 -14.99 -11.38 3.83
CA LEU A 338 -15.79 -12.21 2.94
C LEU A 338 -14.94 -12.75 1.77
N ASN A 339 -14.03 -13.67 2.08
CA ASN A 339 -13.31 -14.50 1.10
C ASN A 339 -13.98 -15.90 1.13
N HIS A 340 -14.54 -16.51 0.07
CA HIS A 340 -13.95 -16.64 -1.26
C HIS A 340 -14.94 -16.67 -2.47
N ASP A 341 -16.18 -17.14 -2.42
CA ASP A 341 -16.80 -17.64 -3.68
C ASP A 341 -17.76 -16.70 -4.45
N ILE A 342 -17.83 -15.41 -4.11
CA ILE A 342 -18.82 -14.50 -4.71
C ILE A 342 -18.12 -13.45 -5.59
N GLY A 343 -18.17 -13.67 -6.91
CA GLY A 343 -17.74 -12.72 -7.96
C GLY A 343 -16.33 -12.95 -8.53
N PRO A 344 -15.96 -12.20 -9.57
CA PRO A 344 -14.66 -12.29 -10.23
C PRO A 344 -13.51 -11.90 -9.28
N ARG A 345 -12.34 -12.53 -9.45
CA ARG A 345 -11.17 -12.41 -8.56
C ARG A 345 -9.95 -11.88 -9.29
N LEU A 346 -9.00 -11.32 -8.55
CA LEU A 346 -7.65 -11.06 -9.06
C LEU A 346 -6.87 -12.37 -9.03
N GLY A 347 -6.81 -13.08 -10.16
CA GLY A 347 -6.09 -14.35 -10.29
C GLY A 347 -5.32 -14.38 -11.60
N PRO A 348 -4.29 -15.23 -11.76
CA PRO A 348 -3.69 -15.44 -13.07
C PRO A 348 -4.81 -15.90 -14.01
N ASP A 349 -4.80 -15.42 -15.25
CA ASP A 349 -5.68 -15.91 -16.32
C ASP A 349 -5.22 -17.33 -16.69
N THR A 350 -5.32 -18.26 -15.74
CA THR A 350 -5.25 -19.68 -16.03
C THR A 350 -6.53 -19.99 -16.76
N LYS A 351 -6.45 -19.89 -18.10
CA LYS A 351 -7.05 -20.86 -18.99
C LYS A 351 -7.18 -22.19 -18.25
N GLU A 352 -8.40 -22.54 -17.85
CA GLU A 352 -8.71 -23.91 -17.48
C GLU A 352 -8.46 -24.76 -18.72
N GLN A 353 -7.51 -25.68 -18.57
CA GLN A 353 -7.62 -27.10 -18.93
C GLN A 353 -8.45 -27.42 -20.18
N GLY A 354 -7.72 -27.86 -21.21
CA GLY A 354 -8.23 -28.50 -22.41
C GLY A 354 -7.08 -28.81 -23.35
#